data_AF-A0A4Z1HBR6-F1
#
_entry.id   AF-A0A4Z1HBR6-F1
#
_cell.length_a   1.000
_cell.length_b   1.000
_cell.length_c   1.000
_cell.angle_alpha   90.00
_cell.angle_beta   90.00
_cell.angle_gamma   90.00
#
_symmetry.space_group_name_H-M   'P 1'
#
loop_
_entity.id
_entity.type
_entity.pdbx_description
1 polymer ?
#
loop_
_entity_poly.entity_id
_entity_poly.type
_entity_poly.pdbx_seq_one_letter_code
_entity_poly.pdbx_strand_id
1 'polypeptide(L)'
;MEQRRDSIASDDTFVDLQQLDPSPIESPLDWDEKLPELPSYTSFGRSSTLGLSGSGHGAVYYLTRIQRYSSYAFSVFSALHITNTSIIPLITRSVPASEKYLLLTRPYYQSFPLEPLLVGLPLAAHITSGFALRLYRRRVAEKRYSSHQPTSSLSYFSFLSPKFWPSISFTSVSGYILAPLVASHMFVNRVIPLIHEGGSSGVGLGYVAHGFVKHPVISGTTYVALVGFGAGHMVWGTAKWLGLLPRGTERERRRRWWSLNGLVGLVSLIWYAGGLGIIARGGAETGWVGSGYDALYQKVPLLG
;
A
#
# COMPACT_ATOMS: atom_id res chain seq x y z
N MET A 1 -47.90 -28.05 34.84
CA MET A 1 -46.55 -27.45 34.79
C MET A 1 -45.63 -28.59 34.40
N GLU A 2 -45.04 -28.67 33.21
CA GLU A 2 -44.24 -27.66 32.52
C GLU A 2 -44.19 -28.01 31.01
N GLN A 3 -44.40 -27.01 30.15
CA GLN A 3 -44.60 -27.18 28.71
C GLN A 3 -43.25 -26.95 28.00
N ARG A 4 -42.61 -28.02 27.49
CA ARG A 4 -41.41 -27.90 26.66
C ARG A 4 -41.84 -27.70 25.21
N ARG A 5 -41.60 -26.50 24.66
CA ARG A 5 -41.82 -26.18 23.25
C ARG A 5 -40.59 -26.64 22.47
N ASP A 6 -40.73 -27.72 21.71
CA ASP A 6 -39.76 -28.08 20.68
C ASP A 6 -40.07 -27.24 19.43
N SER A 7 -39.08 -26.47 18.99
CA SER A 7 -39.13 -25.68 17.77
C SER A 7 -39.10 -26.61 16.55
N ILE A 8 -40.18 -26.62 15.78
CA ILE A 8 -40.24 -27.25 14.45
C ILE A 8 -39.31 -26.46 13.53
N ALA A 9 -38.13 -26.99 13.25
CA ALA A 9 -37.35 -26.60 12.09
C ALA A 9 -37.96 -27.34 10.89
N SER A 10 -38.45 -26.59 9.92
CA SER A 10 -39.05 -27.10 8.69
C SER A 10 -38.05 -27.90 7.86
N ASP A 11 -38.42 -29.14 7.52
CA ASP A 11 -37.69 -30.11 6.69
C ASP A 11 -37.46 -29.66 5.22
N ASP A 12 -37.78 -28.43 4.85
CA ASP A 12 -37.70 -27.91 3.47
C ASP A 12 -36.31 -27.36 3.06
N THR A 13 -35.26 -27.51 3.89
CA THR A 13 -33.93 -26.90 3.60
C THR A 13 -32.79 -27.91 3.45
N PHE A 14 -33.11 -29.14 3.04
CA PHE A 14 -32.14 -30.10 2.53
C PHE A 14 -32.51 -30.49 1.09
N VAL A 15 -32.45 -29.53 0.17
CA VAL A 15 -32.35 -29.86 -1.25
C VAL A 15 -30.95 -30.42 -1.47
N ASP A 16 -30.89 -31.74 -1.36
CA ASP A 16 -29.78 -32.62 -1.67
C ASP A 16 -29.22 -32.27 -3.07
N LEU A 17 -27.92 -32.00 -3.13
CA LEU A 17 -27.20 -31.80 -4.40
C LEU A 17 -27.04 -33.16 -5.07
N GLN A 18 -28.12 -33.66 -5.66
CA GLN A 18 -28.07 -34.90 -6.42
C GLN A 18 -27.27 -34.68 -7.70
N GLN A 19 -26.06 -35.23 -7.73
CA GLN A 19 -25.22 -35.26 -8.91
C GLN A 19 -25.87 -36.17 -9.96
N LEU A 20 -26.47 -35.56 -10.99
CA LEU A 20 -27.02 -36.25 -12.14
C LEU A 20 -25.89 -36.61 -13.11
N ASP A 21 -25.82 -37.88 -13.49
CA ASP A 21 -24.93 -38.32 -14.57
C ASP A 21 -25.37 -37.68 -15.90
N PRO A 22 -24.42 -37.23 -16.75
CA PRO A 22 -24.77 -36.61 -18.02
C PRO A 22 -25.40 -37.64 -18.95
N SER A 23 -26.73 -37.59 -19.11
CA SER A 23 -27.43 -38.31 -20.16
C SER A 23 -27.06 -37.72 -21.52
N PRO A 24 -26.70 -38.54 -22.53
CA PRO A 24 -26.48 -38.04 -23.89
C PRO A 24 -27.74 -37.29 -24.36
N ILE A 25 -27.58 -36.04 -24.77
CA ILE A 25 -28.65 -35.32 -25.46
C ILE A 25 -28.80 -35.99 -26.82
N GLU A 26 -29.87 -36.77 -27.00
CA GLU A 26 -30.38 -37.05 -28.34
C GLU A 26 -30.93 -35.73 -28.88
N SER A 27 -30.10 -35.00 -29.61
CA SER A 27 -30.51 -33.80 -30.33
C SER A 27 -31.48 -34.22 -31.44
N PRO A 28 -32.76 -33.79 -31.43
CA PRO A 28 -33.63 -33.95 -32.59
C PRO A 28 -32.96 -33.37 -33.84
N LEU A 29 -33.02 -34.08 -34.96
CA LEU A 29 -32.30 -33.76 -36.20
C LEU A 29 -32.72 -32.44 -36.88
N ASP A 30 -33.76 -31.76 -36.38
CA ASP A 30 -34.45 -30.69 -37.12
C ASP A 30 -34.26 -29.27 -36.53
N TRP A 31 -33.28 -29.06 -35.64
CA TRP A 31 -33.06 -27.73 -35.02
C TRP A 31 -32.34 -26.72 -35.90
N ASP A 32 -31.74 -27.14 -37.01
CA ASP A 32 -30.95 -26.25 -37.87
C ASP A 32 -31.82 -25.38 -38.80
N GLU A 33 -33.11 -25.69 -38.98
CA GLU A 33 -33.93 -25.06 -40.03
C GLU A 33 -34.81 -23.88 -39.57
N LYS A 34 -34.77 -23.50 -38.28
CA LYS A 34 -35.61 -22.41 -37.73
C LYS A 34 -34.94 -21.50 -36.70
N LEU A 35 -33.63 -21.29 -36.80
CA LEU A 35 -33.01 -20.20 -36.05
C LEU A 35 -33.26 -18.87 -36.78
N PRO A 36 -33.92 -17.87 -36.18
CA PRO A 36 -33.91 -16.52 -36.74
C PRO A 36 -32.45 -16.07 -36.83
N GLU A 37 -32.06 -15.52 -37.99
CA GLU A 37 -30.71 -14.98 -38.20
C GLU A 37 -30.37 -14.04 -37.05
N LEU A 38 -29.48 -14.48 -36.15
CA LEU A 38 -28.91 -13.63 -35.12
C LEU A 38 -28.20 -12.49 -35.85
N PRO A 39 -28.44 -11.22 -35.46
CA PRO A 39 -27.79 -10.11 -36.12
C PRO A 39 -26.28 -10.37 -36.10
N SER A 40 -25.72 -10.38 -37.31
CA SER A 40 -24.29 -10.49 -37.58
C SER A 40 -23.53 -9.67 -36.55
N TYR A 41 -22.53 -10.30 -35.91
CA TYR A 41 -21.72 -9.75 -34.84
C TYR A 41 -21.16 -8.38 -35.22
N THR A 42 -21.95 -7.34 -35.00
CA THR A 42 -21.49 -5.97 -34.90
C THR A 42 -20.66 -5.96 -33.64
N SER A 43 -19.34 -6.00 -33.84
CA SER A 43 -18.30 -5.80 -32.86
C SER A 43 -18.85 -5.02 -31.67
N PHE A 44 -19.08 -5.71 -30.55
CA PHE A 44 -19.56 -5.10 -29.31
C PHE A 44 -18.70 -3.87 -29.05
N GLY A 45 -19.29 -2.70 -29.27
CA GLY A 45 -18.63 -1.42 -29.11
C GLY A 45 -18.05 -1.38 -27.70
N ARG A 46 -16.72 -1.46 -27.60
CA ARG A 46 -16.01 -1.11 -26.38
C ARG A 46 -16.27 0.36 -26.13
N SER A 47 -17.33 0.67 -25.39
CA SER A 47 -17.60 2.01 -24.90
C SER A 47 -16.55 2.36 -23.84
N SER A 48 -15.36 2.74 -24.30
CA SER A 48 -14.41 3.52 -23.53
C SER A 48 -14.81 4.98 -23.71
N THR A 49 -15.62 5.49 -22.78
CA THR A 49 -16.10 6.89 -22.72
C THR A 49 -15.01 7.91 -22.41
N LEU A 50 -13.75 7.63 -22.76
CA LEU A 50 -12.62 8.55 -22.72
C LEU A 50 -11.75 8.21 -23.94
N GLY A 51 -11.83 9.04 -24.98
CA GLY A 51 -11.23 8.83 -26.30
C GLY A 51 -9.71 8.77 -26.33
N LEU A 52 -9.13 7.68 -25.82
CA LEU A 52 -7.73 7.29 -25.97
C LEU A 52 -7.58 6.06 -26.90
N SER A 53 -8.62 5.70 -27.66
CA SER A 53 -8.76 4.43 -28.37
C SER A 53 -7.94 4.29 -29.66
N GLY A 54 -6.82 5.02 -29.80
CA GLY A 54 -5.90 4.85 -30.92
C GLY A 54 -4.88 3.72 -30.72
N SER A 55 -4.55 3.35 -29.47
CA SER A 55 -3.41 2.47 -29.18
C SER A 55 -3.75 1.12 -28.49
N GLY A 56 -5.03 0.80 -28.30
CA GLY A 56 -5.45 -0.42 -27.56
C GLY A 56 -5.15 -0.40 -26.05
N HIS A 57 -4.55 0.67 -25.53
CA HIS A 57 -4.21 0.82 -24.11
C HIS A 57 -5.35 1.49 -23.33
N GLY A 58 -5.95 0.75 -22.39
CA GLY A 58 -7.01 1.27 -21.51
C GLY A 58 -6.49 1.90 -20.21
N ALA A 59 -7.40 2.44 -19.39
CA ALA A 59 -7.06 3.07 -18.10
C ALA A 59 -6.24 2.16 -17.17
N VAL A 60 -6.53 0.86 -17.13
CA VAL A 60 -5.77 -0.13 -16.34
C VAL A 60 -4.30 -0.17 -16.74
N TYR A 61 -4.01 -0.05 -18.03
CA TYR A 61 -2.65 -0.09 -18.55
C TYR A 61 -1.83 1.10 -18.03
N TYR A 62 -2.34 2.31 -18.20
CA TYR A 62 -1.65 3.53 -17.77
C TYR A 62 -1.53 3.60 -16.26
N LEU A 63 -2.60 3.32 -15.51
CA LEU A 63 -2.55 3.36 -14.05
C LEU A 63 -1.57 2.31 -13.49
N THR A 64 -1.52 1.10 -14.08
CA THR A 64 -0.55 0.08 -13.66
C THR A 64 0.89 0.50 -13.96
N ARG A 65 1.13 1.13 -15.12
CA ARG A 65 2.45 1.68 -15.49
C ARG A 65 2.87 2.80 -14.54
N ILE A 66 1.98 3.74 -14.22
CA ILE A 66 2.24 4.85 -13.30
C ILE A 66 2.59 4.30 -11.92
N GLN A 67 1.76 3.41 -11.38
CA GLN A 67 2.00 2.78 -10.08
C GLN A 67 3.35 2.06 -10.03
N ARG A 68 3.68 1.35 -11.11
CA ARG A 68 4.93 0.61 -11.26
C ARG A 68 6.14 1.54 -11.31
N TYR A 69 6.17 2.48 -12.26
CA TYR A 69 7.39 3.25 -12.52
C TYR A 69 7.63 4.33 -11.47
N SER A 70 6.60 4.83 -10.79
CA SER A 70 6.78 5.71 -9.64
C SER A 70 7.54 5.03 -8.49
N SER A 71 7.48 3.70 -8.38
CA SER A 71 8.21 2.96 -7.33
C SER A 71 9.74 2.96 -7.50
N TYR A 72 10.27 3.20 -8.70
CA TYR A 72 11.71 3.29 -8.91
C TYR A 72 12.33 4.52 -8.25
N ALA A 73 11.64 5.67 -8.34
CA ALA A 73 12.06 6.87 -7.63
C ALA A 73 12.10 6.63 -6.10
N PHE A 74 11.09 5.93 -5.55
CA PHE A 74 11.12 5.53 -4.14
C PHE A 74 12.22 4.56 -3.79
N SER A 75 12.59 3.66 -4.70
CA SER A 75 13.65 2.71 -4.43
C SER A 75 14.98 3.43 -4.27
N VAL A 76 15.26 4.41 -5.14
CA VAL A 76 16.44 5.28 -5.04
C VAL A 76 16.39 6.12 -3.77
N PHE A 77 15.27 6.79 -3.51
CA PHE A 77 15.09 7.59 -2.29
C PHE A 77 15.26 6.74 -1.02
N SER A 78 14.66 5.54 -0.97
CA SER A 78 14.75 4.64 0.19
C SER A 78 16.18 4.16 0.41
N ALA A 79 16.95 3.91 -0.64
CA ALA A 79 18.36 3.56 -0.51
C ALA A 79 19.17 4.71 0.11
N LEU A 80 18.98 5.94 -0.38
CA LEU A 80 19.62 7.14 0.20
C LEU A 80 19.16 7.37 1.64
N HIS A 81 17.87 7.18 1.91
CA HIS A 81 17.27 7.40 3.20
C HIS A 81 17.75 6.38 4.25
N ILE A 82 17.76 5.08 3.92
CA ILE A 82 18.34 4.02 4.79
C ILE A 82 19.83 4.27 5.01
N THR A 83 20.56 4.72 3.99
CA THR A 83 21.99 5.01 4.12
C THR A 83 22.23 6.09 5.19
N ASN A 84 21.52 7.21 5.10
CA ASN A 84 21.70 8.35 6.01
C ASN A 84 21.05 8.15 7.39
N THR A 85 19.92 7.46 7.46
CA THR A 85 19.14 7.29 8.71
C THR A 85 19.40 5.96 9.41
N SER A 86 20.28 5.12 8.85
CA SER A 86 20.61 3.85 9.48
C SER A 86 22.05 3.41 9.29
N ILE A 87 22.51 3.21 8.06
CA ILE A 87 23.85 2.63 7.80
C ILE A 87 24.96 3.54 8.34
N ILE A 88 24.91 4.84 8.01
CA ILE A 88 25.91 5.81 8.49
C ILE A 88 25.87 5.94 10.02
N PRO A 89 24.70 6.11 10.68
CA PRO A 89 24.59 6.02 12.13
C PRO A 89 25.18 4.73 12.72
N LEU A 90 24.93 3.59 12.09
CA LEU A 90 25.44 2.31 12.56
C LEU A 90 26.98 2.22 12.47
N ILE A 91 27.57 2.77 11.41
CA ILE A 91 29.03 2.80 11.21
C ILE A 91 29.70 3.79 12.17
N THR A 92 29.19 5.02 12.23
CA THR A 92 29.79 6.09 13.04
C THR A 92 29.50 5.95 14.54
N ARG A 93 28.43 5.21 14.89
CA ARG A 93 27.92 5.02 16.25
C ARG A 93 27.65 6.33 17.00
N SER A 94 27.40 7.41 16.26
CA SER A 94 27.23 8.75 16.82
C SER A 94 26.31 9.60 15.95
N VAL A 95 25.31 10.22 16.58
CA VAL A 95 24.37 11.13 15.91
C VAL A 95 25.09 12.40 15.41
N PRO A 96 25.87 13.12 16.23
CA PRO A 96 26.63 14.29 15.76
C PRO A 96 27.64 13.98 14.64
N ALA A 97 28.25 12.79 14.66
CA ALA A 97 29.16 12.38 13.59
C ALA A 97 28.42 12.07 12.28
N SER A 98 27.24 11.45 12.38
CA SER A 98 26.40 11.12 11.23
C SER A 98 25.79 12.33 10.53
N GLU A 99 25.47 13.38 11.31
CA GLU A 99 24.85 14.60 10.78
C GLU A 99 25.62 15.22 9.62
N LYS A 100 26.95 15.23 9.72
CA LYS A 100 27.83 15.77 8.67
C LYS A 100 27.57 15.12 7.30
N TYR A 101 27.31 13.81 7.29
CA TYR A 101 27.01 13.08 6.06
C TYR A 101 25.58 13.30 5.58
N LEU A 102 24.63 13.47 6.49
CA LEU A 102 23.26 13.85 6.15
C LEU A 102 23.23 15.23 5.48
N LEU A 103 23.99 16.20 6.01
CA LEU A 103 24.15 17.52 5.41
C LEU A 103 24.80 17.47 4.02
N LEU A 104 25.77 16.57 3.81
CA LEU A 104 26.42 16.39 2.51
C LEU A 104 25.45 15.84 1.44
N THR A 105 24.55 14.94 1.83
CA THR A 105 23.66 14.26 0.88
C THR A 105 22.35 15.03 0.64
N ARG A 106 21.94 15.89 1.59
CA ARG A 106 20.70 16.69 1.54
C ARG A 106 20.46 17.41 0.21
N PRO A 107 21.44 18.13 -0.38
CA PRO A 107 21.22 18.86 -1.63
C PRO A 107 20.81 17.98 -2.81
N TYR A 108 21.12 16.68 -2.79
CA TYR A 108 20.87 15.77 -3.90
C TYR A 108 19.44 15.18 -3.91
N TYR A 109 18.69 15.25 -2.81
CA TYR A 109 17.34 14.65 -2.74
C TYR A 109 16.31 15.42 -1.90
N GLN A 110 16.73 16.44 -1.14
CA GLN A 110 15.90 17.26 -0.24
C GLN A 110 15.88 18.76 -0.64
N SER A 111 16.36 19.09 -1.84
CA SER A 111 16.37 20.45 -2.42
C SER A 111 15.26 20.61 -3.46
N PHE A 112 14.82 21.84 -3.69
CA PHE A 112 13.98 22.15 -4.85
C PHE A 112 14.83 22.17 -6.12
N PRO A 113 14.39 21.56 -7.24
CA PRO A 113 13.12 20.85 -7.47
C PRO A 113 13.18 19.34 -7.24
N LEU A 114 14.32 18.81 -6.79
CA LEU A 114 14.57 17.37 -6.70
C LEU A 114 13.64 16.65 -5.72
N GLU A 115 13.35 17.25 -4.56
CA GLU A 115 12.48 16.62 -3.57
C GLU A 115 11.03 16.41 -4.06
N PRO A 116 10.33 17.43 -4.61
CA PRO A 116 9.03 17.20 -5.24
C PRO A 116 9.09 16.17 -6.37
N LEU A 117 10.16 16.12 -7.16
CA LEU A 117 10.26 15.25 -8.33
C LEU A 117 10.63 13.80 -7.99
N LEU A 118 11.47 13.58 -6.97
CA LEU A 118 11.93 12.26 -6.54
C LEU A 118 11.07 11.63 -5.44
N VAL A 119 10.39 12.46 -4.64
CA VAL A 119 9.61 12.00 -3.49
C VAL A 119 8.14 12.37 -3.66
N GLY A 120 7.80 13.66 -3.74
CA GLY A 120 6.40 14.11 -3.70
C GLY A 120 5.53 13.56 -4.84
N LEU A 121 5.94 13.81 -6.09
CA LEU A 121 5.22 13.42 -7.29
C LEU A 121 5.16 11.89 -7.44
N PRO A 122 6.26 11.13 -7.28
CA PRO A 122 6.17 9.69 -7.28
C PRO A 122 5.23 9.15 -6.20
N LEU A 123 5.18 9.76 -5.00
CA LEU A 123 4.39 9.27 -3.86
C LEU A 123 2.92 9.38 -4.19
N ALA A 124 2.53 10.59 -4.59
CA ALA A 124 1.19 10.91 -5.03
C ALA A 124 0.80 9.99 -6.19
N ALA A 125 1.66 9.85 -7.20
CA ALA A 125 1.40 8.99 -8.35
C ALA A 125 1.23 7.51 -7.95
N HIS A 126 2.06 6.98 -7.05
CA HIS A 126 2.00 5.60 -6.59
C HIS A 126 0.69 5.29 -5.84
N ILE A 127 0.35 6.15 -4.86
CA ILE A 127 -0.83 5.95 -4.01
C ILE A 127 -2.11 6.15 -4.84
N THR A 128 -2.20 7.25 -5.60
CA THR A 128 -3.40 7.58 -6.37
C THR A 128 -3.67 6.58 -7.47
N SER A 129 -2.65 6.13 -8.21
CA SER A 129 -2.83 5.12 -9.26
C SER A 129 -3.23 3.75 -8.69
N GLY A 130 -2.65 3.34 -7.56
CA GLY A 130 -3.04 2.11 -6.86
C GLY A 130 -4.49 2.15 -6.35
N PHE A 131 -4.91 3.28 -5.78
CA PHE A 131 -6.28 3.49 -5.34
C PHE A 131 -7.27 3.51 -6.52
N ALA A 132 -6.93 4.25 -7.58
CA ALA A 132 -7.73 4.35 -8.81
C ALA A 132 -7.91 2.99 -9.49
N LEU A 133 -6.87 2.16 -9.55
CA LEU A 133 -6.96 0.78 -10.06
C LEU A 133 -7.97 -0.05 -9.29
N ARG A 134 -8.01 0.09 -7.96
CA ARG A 134 -8.94 -0.66 -7.12
C ARG A 134 -10.38 -0.22 -7.35
N LEU A 135 -10.63 1.09 -7.42
CA LEU A 135 -11.94 1.64 -7.75
C LEU A 135 -12.39 1.23 -9.15
N TYR A 136 -11.49 1.28 -10.13
CA TYR A 136 -11.79 0.86 -11.50
C TYR A 136 -12.17 -0.63 -11.56
N ARG A 137 -11.38 -1.50 -10.93
CA ARG A 137 -11.67 -2.95 -10.88
C ARG A 137 -12.99 -3.25 -10.18
N ARG A 138 -13.33 -2.52 -9.10
CA ARG A 138 -14.65 -2.59 -8.46
C ARG A 138 -15.76 -2.24 -9.45
N ARG A 139 -15.66 -1.09 -10.13
CA ARG A 139 -16.65 -0.65 -11.13
C ARG A 139 -16.83 -1.68 -12.25
N VAL A 140 -15.75 -2.32 -12.70
CA VAL A 140 -15.83 -3.39 -13.70
C VAL A 140 -16.51 -4.64 -13.15
N ALA A 141 -16.20 -5.05 -11.92
CA ALA A 141 -16.86 -6.20 -11.27
C ALA A 141 -18.35 -5.94 -11.09
N GLU A 142 -18.72 -4.76 -10.59
CA GLU A 142 -20.10 -4.30 -10.46
C GLU A 142 -20.85 -4.38 -11.78
N LYS A 143 -20.31 -3.82 -12.88
CA LYS A 143 -20.95 -3.92 -14.20
C LYS A 143 -21.17 -5.36 -14.69
N ARG A 144 -20.28 -6.30 -14.33
CA ARG A 144 -20.41 -7.71 -14.72
C ARG A 144 -21.46 -8.47 -13.90
N TYR A 145 -21.60 -8.13 -12.62
CA TYR A 145 -22.50 -8.84 -11.70
C TYR A 145 -23.88 -8.18 -11.57
N SER A 146 -23.99 -6.86 -11.77
CA SER A 146 -25.25 -6.13 -11.72
C SER A 146 -26.15 -6.39 -12.94
N SER A 147 -25.61 -6.91 -14.04
CA SER A 147 -26.43 -7.37 -15.18
C SER A 147 -27.28 -8.61 -14.87
N HIS A 148 -27.05 -9.26 -13.72
CA HIS A 148 -27.70 -10.51 -13.33
C HIS A 148 -28.60 -10.37 -12.08
N GLN A 149 -28.87 -9.16 -11.58
CA GLN A 149 -29.77 -8.97 -10.42
C GLN A 149 -30.89 -7.95 -10.68
N PRO A 150 -32.15 -8.27 -10.35
CA PRO A 150 -33.24 -7.31 -10.39
C PRO A 150 -33.02 -6.22 -9.32
N THR A 151 -33.28 -4.99 -9.71
CA THR A 151 -33.00 -3.75 -8.98
C THR A 151 -33.77 -3.70 -7.65
N SER A 152 -33.09 -3.97 -6.54
CA SER A 152 -33.60 -3.69 -5.19
C SER A 152 -33.02 -2.38 -4.65
N SER A 153 -33.83 -1.64 -3.89
CA SER A 153 -33.52 -0.35 -3.27
C SER A 153 -32.34 -0.35 -2.29
N LEU A 154 -31.77 -1.53 -1.98
CA LEU A 154 -30.55 -1.71 -1.20
C LEU A 154 -29.25 -1.42 -1.98
N SER A 155 -29.34 -0.97 -3.24
CA SER A 155 -28.21 -0.59 -4.11
C SER A 155 -27.22 0.39 -3.46
N TYR A 156 -27.66 1.25 -2.53
CA TYR A 156 -26.78 2.20 -1.82
C TYR A 156 -25.70 1.49 -0.98
N PHE A 157 -26.00 0.30 -0.44
CA PHE A 157 -25.04 -0.51 0.31
C PHE A 157 -24.19 -1.42 -0.58
N SER A 158 -24.42 -1.44 -1.90
CA SER A 158 -23.58 -2.20 -2.85
C SER A 158 -22.12 -1.73 -2.85
N PHE A 159 -21.85 -0.49 -2.42
CA PHE A 159 -20.49 0.00 -2.21
C PHE A 159 -19.72 -0.82 -1.18
N LEU A 160 -20.38 -1.23 -0.10
CA LEU A 160 -19.77 -1.99 0.99
C LEU A 160 -19.77 -3.50 0.74
N SER A 161 -20.49 -3.97 -0.28
CA SER A 161 -20.59 -5.41 -0.55
C SER A 161 -19.24 -5.99 -0.98
N PRO A 162 -18.69 -6.99 -0.24
CA PRO A 162 -17.39 -7.58 -0.53
C PRO A 162 -17.34 -8.27 -1.90
N LYS A 163 -18.50 -8.65 -2.47
CA LYS A 163 -18.62 -9.29 -3.78
C LYS A 163 -18.02 -8.46 -4.92
N PHE A 164 -18.06 -7.13 -4.82
CA PHE A 164 -17.57 -6.23 -5.87
C PHE A 164 -16.12 -5.78 -5.65
N TRP A 165 -15.53 -6.07 -4.49
CA TRP A 165 -14.18 -5.62 -4.17
C TRP A 165 -13.12 -6.61 -4.64
N PRO A 166 -12.01 -6.13 -5.23
CA PRO A 166 -10.86 -6.98 -5.49
C PRO A 166 -10.32 -7.56 -4.20
N SER A 167 -9.80 -8.80 -4.25
CA SER A 167 -9.16 -9.44 -3.11
C SER A 167 -8.04 -8.58 -2.53
N ILE A 168 -7.98 -8.53 -1.19
CA ILE A 168 -6.96 -7.80 -0.46
C ILE A 168 -5.70 -8.67 -0.40
N SER A 169 -4.63 -8.19 -1.04
CA SER A 169 -3.30 -8.81 -0.93
C SER A 169 -2.53 -8.24 0.26
N PHE A 170 -1.56 -8.98 0.79
CA PHE A 170 -0.66 -8.50 1.84
C PHE A 170 0.00 -7.16 1.47
N THR A 171 0.51 -7.02 0.24
CA THR A 171 1.08 -5.77 -0.27
C THR A 171 0.09 -4.60 -0.24
N SER A 172 -1.21 -4.88 -0.45
CA SER A 172 -2.25 -3.85 -0.35
C SER A 172 -2.52 -3.45 1.10
N VAL A 173 -2.60 -4.41 2.03
CA VAL A 173 -2.77 -4.14 3.47
C VAL A 173 -1.61 -3.30 3.98
N SER A 174 -0.38 -3.75 3.71
CA SER A 174 0.81 -3.01 4.15
C SER A 174 0.86 -1.61 3.55
N GLY A 175 0.42 -1.43 2.30
CA GLY A 175 0.32 -0.11 1.67
C GLY A 175 -0.68 0.83 2.36
N TYR A 176 -1.85 0.32 2.74
CA TYR A 176 -2.85 1.13 3.47
C TYR A 176 -2.42 1.52 4.87
N ILE A 177 -1.65 0.67 5.54
CA ILE A 177 -1.08 0.99 6.85
C ILE A 177 0.12 1.94 6.70
N LEU A 178 0.96 1.72 5.70
CA LEU A 178 2.17 2.52 5.46
C LEU A 178 1.85 3.94 5.02
N ALA A 179 0.77 4.16 4.26
CA ALA A 179 0.38 5.48 3.77
C ALA A 179 0.20 6.54 4.89
N PRO A 180 -0.63 6.32 5.94
CA PRO A 180 -0.74 7.27 7.04
C PRO A 180 0.55 7.37 7.88
N LEU A 181 1.31 6.28 8.02
CA LEU A 181 2.60 6.31 8.73
C LEU A 181 3.61 7.22 8.01
N VAL A 182 3.76 7.07 6.69
CA VAL A 182 4.62 7.95 5.87
C VAL A 182 4.11 9.39 5.89
N ALA A 183 2.78 9.59 5.79
CA ALA A 183 2.20 10.93 5.88
C ALA A 183 2.51 11.60 7.22
N SER A 184 2.38 10.88 8.34
CA SER A 184 2.73 11.40 9.68
C SER A 184 4.22 11.69 9.81
N HIS A 185 5.08 10.82 9.27
CA HIS A 185 6.53 11.02 9.24
C HIS A 185 6.91 12.28 8.44
N MET A 186 6.32 12.47 7.25
CA MET A 186 6.52 13.67 6.45
C MET A 186 5.94 14.91 7.13
N PHE A 187 4.80 14.79 7.79
CA PHE A 187 4.16 15.91 8.47
C PHE A 187 5.06 16.48 9.58
N VAL A 188 5.59 15.61 10.45
CA VAL A 188 6.45 16.01 11.58
C VAL A 188 7.84 16.47 11.13
N ASN A 189 8.44 15.81 10.13
CA ASN A 189 9.83 16.07 9.74
C ASN A 189 9.97 17.04 8.56
N ARG A 190 8.88 17.39 7.88
CA ARG A 190 8.92 18.27 6.70
C ARG A 190 7.90 19.39 6.77
N VAL A 191 6.63 19.07 6.95
CA VAL A 191 5.53 20.05 6.84
C VAL A 191 5.55 21.06 7.99
N ILE A 192 5.64 20.60 9.25
CA ILE A 192 5.68 21.48 10.42
C ILE A 192 6.87 22.45 10.37
N PRO A 193 8.13 22.00 10.18
CA PRO A 193 9.26 22.90 10.04
C PRO A 193 9.10 23.87 8.86
N LEU A 194 8.59 23.39 7.72
CA LEU A 194 8.39 24.24 6.54
C LEU A 194 7.41 25.40 6.83
N ILE A 195 6.33 25.14 7.56
CA ILE A 195 5.31 26.15 7.90
C ILE A 195 5.82 27.14 8.96
N HIS A 196 6.57 26.66 9.96
CA HIS A 196 6.94 27.48 11.12
C HIS A 196 8.33 28.11 11.04
N GLU A 197 9.28 27.48 10.37
CA GLU A 197 10.67 27.95 10.22
C GLU A 197 11.01 28.35 8.78
N GLY A 198 10.06 28.23 7.83
CA GLY A 198 10.26 28.56 6.42
C GLY A 198 11.08 27.53 5.63
N GLY A 199 11.45 26.41 6.27
CA GLY A 199 12.21 25.32 5.66
C GLY A 199 12.40 24.16 6.63
N SER A 200 12.98 23.05 6.15
CA SER A 200 13.25 21.87 7.01
C SER A 200 14.75 21.56 7.10
N SER A 201 15.61 22.54 6.88
CA SER A 201 17.07 22.41 7.02
C SER A 201 17.50 22.20 8.48
N GLY A 202 16.70 22.64 9.45
CA GLY A 202 16.93 22.37 10.87
C GLY A 202 16.62 20.93 11.30
N VAL A 203 15.93 20.14 10.46
CA VAL A 203 15.50 18.78 10.79
C VAL A 203 16.57 17.75 10.46
N GLY A 204 17.28 17.34 11.49
CA GLY A 204 18.34 16.33 11.42
C GLY A 204 18.04 15.04 12.20
N LEU A 205 19.04 14.17 12.25
CA LEU A 205 19.13 13.04 13.18
C LEU A 205 19.01 13.50 14.64
N GLY A 206 19.55 14.67 14.98
CA GLY A 206 19.41 15.27 16.32
C GLY A 206 17.96 15.64 16.65
N TYR A 207 17.20 16.16 15.68
CA TYR A 207 15.77 16.42 15.85
C TYR A 207 14.99 15.13 16.14
N VAL A 208 15.25 14.09 15.35
CA VAL A 208 14.62 12.79 15.54
C VAL A 208 15.00 12.17 16.88
N ALA A 209 16.29 12.22 17.27
CA ALA A 209 16.78 11.74 18.56
C ALA A 209 16.10 12.47 19.74
N HIS A 210 15.97 13.80 19.63
CA HIS A 210 15.25 14.62 20.60
C HIS A 210 13.78 14.19 20.74
N GLY A 211 13.09 13.91 19.62
CA GLY A 211 11.73 13.37 19.63
C GLY A 211 11.60 11.99 20.29
N PHE A 212 12.62 11.13 20.20
CA PHE A 212 12.65 9.86 20.94
C PHE A 212 12.78 10.06 22.44
N VAL A 213 13.48 11.09 22.90
CA VAL A 213 13.57 11.41 24.34
C VAL A 213 12.27 12.02 24.85
N LYS A 214 11.66 12.94 24.10
CA LYS A 214 10.44 13.64 24.54
C LYS A 214 9.18 12.78 24.45
N HIS A 215 9.08 11.95 23.41
CA HIS A 215 7.89 11.13 23.14
C HIS A 215 8.26 9.67 22.86
N PRO A 216 8.86 8.94 23.82
CA PRO A 216 9.48 7.64 23.59
C PRO A 216 8.50 6.58 23.07
N VAL A 217 7.27 6.56 23.59
CA VAL A 217 6.25 5.58 23.19
C VAL A 217 5.75 5.88 21.77
N ILE A 218 5.39 7.13 21.48
CA ILE A 218 4.83 7.50 20.17
C ILE A 218 5.90 7.40 19.08
N SER A 219 7.09 7.93 19.34
CA SER A 219 8.24 7.80 18.42
C SER A 219 8.61 6.34 18.22
N GLY A 220 8.78 5.56 19.30
CA GLY A 220 9.11 4.14 19.23
C GLY A 220 8.12 3.33 18.41
N THR A 221 6.83 3.40 18.75
CA THR A 221 5.77 2.65 18.04
C THR A 221 5.64 3.07 16.59
N THR A 222 5.68 4.37 16.30
CA THR A 222 5.55 4.89 14.93
C THR A 222 6.73 4.47 14.06
N TYR A 223 7.97 4.60 14.53
CA TYR A 223 9.16 4.21 13.75
C TYR A 223 9.27 2.69 13.59
N VAL A 224 8.88 1.90 14.60
CA VAL A 224 8.77 0.44 14.46
C VAL A 224 7.73 0.07 13.39
N ALA A 225 6.53 0.64 13.45
CA ALA A 225 5.51 0.38 12.45
C ALA A 225 5.96 0.81 11.04
N LEU A 226 6.52 2.02 10.92
CA LEU A 226 6.98 2.61 9.65
C LEU A 226 8.02 1.73 8.96
N VAL A 227 9.07 1.31 9.68
CA VAL A 227 10.14 0.49 9.12
C VAL A 227 9.65 -0.94 8.84
N GLY A 228 8.85 -1.54 9.74
CA GLY A 228 8.34 -2.90 9.57
C GLY A 228 7.43 -3.02 8.35
N PHE A 229 6.39 -2.18 8.28
CA PHE A 229 5.50 -2.16 7.12
C PHE A 229 6.19 -1.63 5.87
N GLY A 230 7.12 -0.67 6.00
CA GLY A 230 7.91 -0.13 4.91
C GLY A 230 8.77 -1.19 4.22
N ALA A 231 9.62 -1.90 4.98
CA ALA A 231 10.45 -2.99 4.47
C ALA A 231 9.58 -4.11 3.87
N GLY A 232 8.51 -4.50 4.56
CA GLY A 232 7.55 -5.49 4.07
C GLY A 232 6.93 -5.08 2.74
N HIS A 233 6.45 -3.85 2.62
CA HIS A 233 5.82 -3.33 1.41
C HIS A 233 6.80 -3.26 0.24
N MET A 234 8.03 -2.76 0.48
CA MET A 234 9.05 -2.67 -0.55
C MET A 234 9.50 -4.03 -1.06
N VAL A 235 9.84 -4.97 -0.16
CA VAL A 235 10.33 -6.30 -0.56
C VAL A 235 9.24 -7.10 -1.28
N TRP A 236 8.02 -7.17 -0.72
CA TRP A 236 6.92 -7.89 -1.36
C TRP A 236 6.42 -7.19 -2.63
N GLY A 237 6.47 -5.86 -2.67
CA GLY A 237 6.18 -5.06 -3.86
C GLY A 237 7.16 -5.37 -4.99
N THR A 238 8.46 -5.37 -4.70
CA THR A 238 9.52 -5.74 -5.65
C THR A 238 9.42 -7.21 -6.08
N ALA A 239 9.11 -8.12 -5.17
CA ALA A 239 8.90 -9.52 -5.51
C ALA A 239 7.70 -9.70 -6.46
N LYS A 240 6.60 -8.99 -6.21
CA LYS A 240 5.45 -8.94 -7.12
C LYS A 240 5.85 -8.37 -8.48
N TRP A 241 6.67 -7.31 -8.47
CA TRP A 241 7.16 -6.64 -9.66
C TRP A 241 8.01 -7.56 -10.55
N LEU A 242 8.91 -8.33 -9.94
CA LEU A 242 9.80 -9.28 -10.63
C LEU A 242 9.16 -10.65 -10.90
N GLY A 243 7.89 -10.85 -10.55
CA GLY A 243 7.21 -12.15 -10.71
C GLY A 243 7.70 -13.24 -9.75
N LEU A 244 8.38 -12.87 -8.66
CA LEU A 244 9.01 -13.76 -7.68
C LEU A 244 8.08 -14.18 -6.53
N LEU A 245 6.78 -13.92 -6.65
CA LEU A 245 5.83 -14.33 -5.61
C LEU A 245 5.81 -15.87 -5.43
N PRO A 246 5.51 -16.35 -4.22
CA PRO A 246 5.39 -17.79 -3.95
C PRO A 246 4.35 -18.45 -4.88
N ARG A 247 4.82 -19.36 -5.74
CA ARG A 247 4.04 -20.12 -6.74
C ARG A 247 4.70 -21.49 -6.95
N GLY A 248 3.97 -22.45 -7.52
CA GLY A 248 4.46 -23.80 -7.78
C GLY A 248 4.09 -24.80 -6.68
N THR A 249 4.93 -25.82 -6.50
CA THR A 249 4.75 -26.85 -5.47
C THR A 249 4.76 -26.27 -4.05
N GLU A 250 4.21 -26.98 -3.07
CA GLU A 250 4.18 -26.52 -1.69
C GLU A 250 5.58 -26.18 -1.15
N ARG A 251 6.57 -27.02 -1.47
CA ARG A 251 7.98 -26.83 -1.10
C ARG A 251 8.56 -25.55 -1.68
N GLU A 252 8.31 -25.26 -2.95
CA GLU A 252 8.78 -24.03 -3.62
C GLU A 252 8.11 -22.78 -3.05
N ARG A 253 6.78 -22.86 -2.84
CA ARG A 253 5.99 -21.78 -2.23
C ARG A 253 6.53 -21.45 -0.83
N ARG A 254 6.73 -22.46 0.01
CA ARG A 254 7.27 -22.31 1.36
C ARG A 254 8.69 -21.74 1.33
N ARG A 255 9.57 -22.24 0.45
CA ARG A 255 10.94 -21.71 0.29
C ARG A 255 10.93 -20.23 -0.06
N ARG A 256 10.18 -19.83 -1.10
CA ARG A 256 10.08 -18.42 -1.52
C ARG A 256 9.50 -17.55 -0.43
N TRP A 257 8.48 -18.02 0.29
CA TRP A 257 7.89 -17.29 1.41
C TRP A 257 8.91 -17.02 2.51
N TRP A 258 9.69 -18.03 2.93
CA TRP A 258 10.76 -17.85 3.91
C TRP A 258 11.88 -16.95 3.40
N SER A 259 12.27 -17.06 2.12
CA SER A 259 13.28 -16.17 1.53
C SER A 259 12.83 -14.70 1.52
N LEU A 260 11.57 -14.43 1.17
CA LEU A 260 11.03 -13.07 1.16
C LEU A 260 10.92 -12.50 2.57
N ASN A 261 10.42 -13.27 3.55
CA ASN A 261 10.35 -12.79 4.94
C ASN A 261 11.73 -12.68 5.58
N GLY A 262 12.68 -13.53 5.22
CA GLY A 262 14.08 -13.39 5.62
C GLY A 262 14.70 -12.09 5.10
N LEU A 263 14.41 -11.72 3.85
CA LEU A 263 14.85 -10.45 3.28
C LEU A 263 14.17 -9.25 3.94
N VAL A 264 12.86 -9.33 4.22
CA VAL A 264 12.15 -8.30 5.01
C VAL A 264 12.83 -8.14 6.38
N GLY A 265 13.05 -9.24 7.10
CA GLY A 265 13.71 -9.25 8.39
C GLY A 265 15.10 -8.63 8.35
N LEU A 266 15.91 -8.95 7.33
CA LEU A 266 17.23 -8.37 7.15
C LEU A 266 17.18 -6.86 6.93
N VAL A 267 16.33 -6.38 6.00
CA VAL A 267 16.18 -4.95 5.72
C VAL A 267 15.69 -4.20 6.95
N SER A 268 14.66 -4.72 7.63
CA SER A 268 14.15 -4.12 8.87
C SER A 268 15.21 -4.10 9.97
N LEU A 269 15.96 -5.19 10.16
CA LEU A 269 16.99 -5.29 11.19
C LEU A 269 18.10 -4.26 10.97
N ILE A 270 18.61 -4.14 9.74
CA ILE A 270 19.59 -3.11 9.40
C ILE A 270 19.03 -1.74 9.74
N TRP A 271 17.81 -1.44 9.29
CA TRP A 271 17.21 -0.14 9.51
C TRP A 271 17.04 0.17 11.00
N TYR A 272 16.52 -0.77 11.78
CA TYR A 272 16.36 -0.65 13.24
C TYR A 272 17.70 -0.52 13.97
N ALA A 273 18.74 -1.21 13.53
CA ALA A 273 20.05 -1.15 14.19
C ALA A 273 20.61 0.27 14.19
N GLY A 274 20.53 0.99 13.06
CA GLY A 274 20.91 2.40 13.02
C GLY A 274 19.85 3.34 13.64
N GLY A 275 18.57 3.14 13.31
CA GLY A 275 17.49 4.01 13.78
C GLY A 275 17.23 3.93 15.28
N LEU A 276 16.88 2.76 15.78
CA LEU A 276 16.56 2.54 17.20
C LEU A 276 17.83 2.28 18.03
N GLY A 277 18.84 1.65 17.44
CA GLY A 277 20.07 1.32 18.16
C GLY A 277 21.00 2.52 18.36
N ILE A 278 21.03 3.47 17.41
CA ILE A 278 21.90 4.65 17.48
C ILE A 278 21.09 5.94 17.62
N ILE A 279 20.22 6.27 16.66
CA ILE A 279 19.54 7.58 16.64
C ILE A 279 18.62 7.76 17.84
N ALA A 280 17.77 6.78 18.15
CA ALA A 280 16.86 6.87 19.30
C ALA A 280 17.58 6.96 20.66
N ARG A 281 18.88 6.61 20.70
CA ARG A 281 19.76 6.71 21.87
C ARG A 281 20.67 7.93 21.83
N GLY A 282 20.52 8.80 20.82
CA GLY A 282 21.35 9.99 20.62
C GLY A 282 21.18 11.08 21.68
N GLY A 283 20.14 10.98 22.53
CA GLY A 283 19.85 11.98 23.56
C GLY A 283 19.05 13.17 23.01
N ALA A 284 18.71 14.08 23.91
CA ALA A 284 18.02 15.31 23.56
C ALA A 284 19.02 16.42 23.25
N GLU A 285 18.78 17.15 22.17
CA GLU A 285 19.47 18.43 21.94
C GLU A 285 19.16 19.44 23.06
N THR A 286 20.13 20.31 23.34
CA THR A 286 20.06 21.29 24.43
C THR A 286 20.19 22.73 23.92
N GLY A 287 20.04 23.70 24.83
CA GLY A 287 20.17 25.12 24.51
C GLY A 287 19.11 25.62 23.54
N TRP A 288 19.49 26.57 22.69
CA TRP A 288 18.59 27.19 21.73
C TRP A 288 18.05 26.19 20.70
N VAL A 289 18.88 25.25 20.22
CA VAL A 289 18.46 24.20 19.26
C VAL A 289 17.42 23.27 19.89
N GLY A 290 17.67 22.78 21.10
CA GLY A 290 16.71 21.94 21.82
C GLY A 290 15.38 22.66 22.08
N SER A 291 15.44 23.95 22.44
CA SER A 291 14.23 24.76 22.65
C SER A 291 13.43 24.96 21.36
N GLY A 292 14.11 25.14 20.22
CA GLY A 292 13.48 25.20 18.91
C GLY A 292 12.77 23.88 18.55
N TYR A 293 13.42 22.75 18.82
CA TYR A 293 12.83 21.43 18.60
C TYR A 293 11.60 21.20 19.48
N ASP A 294 11.65 21.56 20.75
CA ASP A 294 10.51 21.53 21.66
C ASP A 294 9.33 22.36 21.10
N ALA A 295 9.61 23.57 20.59
CA ALA A 295 8.59 24.43 19.99
C ALA A 295 7.94 23.83 18.75
N LEU A 296 8.71 23.10 17.91
CA LEU A 296 8.17 22.37 16.76
C LEU A 296 7.30 21.18 17.18
N TYR A 297 7.75 20.39 18.16
CA TYR A 297 6.98 19.25 18.66
C TYR A 297 5.64 19.66 19.28
N GLN A 298 5.58 20.82 19.94
CA GLN A 298 4.32 21.41 20.43
C GLN A 298 3.31 21.74 19.31
N LYS A 299 3.74 21.81 18.04
CA LYS A 299 2.84 22.01 16.89
C LYS A 299 2.31 20.70 16.31
N VAL A 300 2.81 19.55 16.77
CA VAL A 300 2.31 18.25 16.33
C VAL A 300 1.00 17.95 17.08
N PRO A 301 -0.14 17.81 16.37
CA PRO A 301 -1.37 17.35 17.00
C PRO A 301 -1.11 16.01 17.68
N LEU A 302 -1.57 15.83 18.92
CA LEU A 302 -1.35 14.68 19.83
C LEU A 302 -0.06 14.73 20.69
N LEU A 303 0.90 15.61 20.39
CA LEU A 303 2.13 15.78 21.21
C LEU A 303 2.19 17.12 21.94
N GLY A 304 1.52 18.14 21.41
CA GLY A 304 1.37 19.47 22.00
C GLY A 304 0.20 19.60 22.96
#